data_AF-A0A0S9L875-F1
#
_entry.id   AF-A0A0S9L875-F1
#
_cell.length_a   1.000
_cell.length_b   1.000
_cell.length_c   1.000
_cell.angle_alpha   90.00
_cell.angle_beta   90.00
_cell.angle_gamma   90.00
#
_symmetry.space_group_name_H-M   'P 1'
#
loop_
_entity.id
_entity.type
_entity.pdbx_description
1 polymer ?
#
loop_
_entity_poly.entity_id
_entity_poly.type
_entity_poly.pdbx_seq_one_letter_code
_entity_poly.pdbx_strand_id
1 'polypeptide(L)'
;MKLRPHLLRALAPAALALLTACGSTPLPPWPSDRAAARTAPAVVNMGSAAASAPAATSPAPAVIVEAVPPPGAASAAAPAEAAAGAGAAPYGPEVAARFPDPSTVYQTPGLASGRDQFSSNSEISGWLRDLAAASGGRSRIGLLGLGASQSGTPLEALVLTRAASTDPAALLASGKPTVLLVGQQHGDEPAPAEALLVLARELARGRLEPLLDRINVVLVPRANPDGAAAGKRVTAGGIDMNRDHLLLRTPEARALARLQRDYQPAVTVDAHEYTVVGRFLEKFGAIQKFDALLQYATTANLSEFMPRASEEWFRRPLVAALNREGLSNEWYYTTSTDPNDLRISMGGTQPDTGRNVFGLRNSVSLLLETRGVGIGRLHIQRRVHTQVVALTSVLQSASQRADDLGKVRSYMDREAAGNACRGEMVTSAGPTPQRRALVMLDPATGADRSIDVDWNSALELRPLKTRGRPCGYWLAAAATQAVERLQQLGVQVMRVAEPGAVLGESYRETARTSGERSDVRGAIADAAPIVQVEVALARGVLDTPMGSYYVPLSQPLANLVVAALEPDTQNSFFANRVVDALQSQARVVGEPTMRLEPLPAGSL
;
A
#
# COMPACT_ATOMS: atom_id res chain seq x y z
N MET A 1 8.39 -58.60 -53.07
CA MET A 1 7.85 -58.12 -54.36
C MET A 1 7.34 -56.68 -54.17
N LYS A 2 6.90 -55.97 -55.23
CA LYS A 2 6.63 -54.51 -55.17
C LYS A 2 5.24 -54.14 -54.59
N LEU A 3 5.11 -52.83 -54.26
CA LEU A 3 3.92 -51.95 -54.22
C LEU A 3 3.32 -51.56 -52.86
N ARG A 4 3.28 -50.24 -52.63
CA ARG A 4 2.24 -49.49 -51.88
C ARG A 4 1.14 -49.06 -52.88
N PRO A 5 -0.03 -48.60 -52.42
CA PRO A 5 -0.23 -47.13 -52.34
C PRO A 5 -0.89 -46.65 -51.03
N HIS A 6 -1.27 -45.37 -50.97
CA HIS A 6 -1.71 -44.64 -49.78
C HIS A 6 -3.23 -44.57 -49.63
N LEU A 7 -3.73 -44.27 -48.41
CA LEU A 7 -4.83 -43.32 -48.20
C LEU A 7 -4.80 -42.71 -46.79
N LEU A 8 -5.32 -41.49 -46.64
CA LEU A 8 -5.22 -40.63 -45.45
C LEU A 8 -6.49 -40.70 -44.58
N ARG A 9 -6.37 -40.57 -43.25
CA ARG A 9 -6.77 -39.37 -42.46
C ARG A 9 -6.83 -39.61 -40.94
N ALA A 10 -6.91 -38.49 -40.20
CA ALA A 10 -7.39 -38.34 -38.82
C ALA A 10 -6.58 -39.02 -37.69
N LEU A 11 -5.64 -38.25 -37.13
CA LEU A 11 -5.28 -38.32 -35.71
C LEU A 11 -5.91 -37.12 -35.00
N ALA A 12 -6.61 -37.36 -33.88
CA ALA A 12 -7.13 -36.35 -32.97
C ALA A 12 -7.00 -36.88 -31.51
N PRO A 13 -6.83 -35.99 -30.50
CA PRO A 13 -6.19 -36.38 -29.24
C PRO A 13 -7.15 -36.88 -28.15
N ALA A 14 -6.55 -37.35 -27.06
CA ALA A 14 -7.23 -37.87 -25.87
C ALA A 14 -7.52 -36.79 -24.80
N ALA A 15 -8.19 -37.24 -23.75
CA ALA A 15 -8.28 -36.65 -22.40
C ALA A 15 -9.07 -35.35 -22.20
N LEU A 16 -10.27 -35.48 -21.61
CA LEU A 16 -10.61 -34.70 -20.40
C LEU A 16 -11.68 -35.43 -19.56
N ALA A 17 -11.33 -35.85 -18.34
CA ALA A 17 -12.28 -36.33 -17.33
C ALA A 17 -11.64 -36.31 -15.94
N LEU A 18 -12.42 -35.90 -14.92
CA LEU A 18 -12.13 -35.95 -13.48
C LEU A 18 -10.98 -35.04 -12.98
N LEU A 19 -11.03 -34.42 -11.78
CA LEU A 19 -12.06 -34.45 -10.73
C LEU A 19 -12.58 -33.04 -10.38
N THR A 20 -13.89 -32.93 -10.16
CA THR A 20 -14.49 -31.89 -9.31
C THR A 20 -14.47 -32.35 -7.85
N ALA A 21 -13.51 -31.87 -7.05
CA ALA A 21 -13.42 -32.16 -5.63
C ALA A 21 -13.92 -30.97 -4.79
N CYS A 22 -15.20 -30.96 -4.42
CA CYS A 22 -15.79 -29.96 -3.52
C CYS A 22 -15.38 -30.19 -2.06
N GLY A 23 -14.07 -30.10 -1.78
CA GLY A 23 -13.52 -30.16 -0.43
C GLY A 23 -13.81 -28.89 0.35
N SER A 24 -14.89 -28.88 1.14
CA SER A 24 -15.17 -27.83 2.11
C SER A 24 -14.04 -27.77 3.15
N THR A 25 -13.14 -26.79 3.03
CA THR A 25 -12.11 -26.53 4.05
C THR A 25 -12.80 -26.01 5.31
N PRO A 26 -12.73 -26.71 6.46
CA PRO A 26 -13.37 -26.21 7.68
C PRO A 26 -12.69 -24.91 8.12
N LEU A 27 -13.47 -23.90 8.49
CA LEU A 27 -12.95 -22.70 9.12
C LEU A 27 -12.31 -23.08 10.48
N PRO A 28 -11.14 -22.52 10.85
CA PRO A 28 -10.75 -22.53 12.25
C PRO A 28 -11.81 -21.75 13.06
N PRO A 29 -12.24 -22.25 14.24
CA PRO A 29 -13.32 -21.63 14.99
C PRO A 29 -12.90 -20.24 15.50
N TRP A 30 -13.61 -19.19 15.08
CA TRP A 30 -13.42 -17.83 15.58
C TRP A 30 -14.37 -17.59 16.76
N PRO A 31 -13.88 -17.20 17.97
CA PRO A 31 -14.75 -16.78 19.06
C PRO A 31 -15.55 -15.55 18.67
N SER A 32 -16.88 -15.62 18.74
CA SER A 32 -17.78 -14.61 18.20
C SER A 32 -18.37 -13.69 19.29
N ASP A 33 -17.50 -13.10 20.11
CA ASP A 33 -17.84 -12.21 21.23
C ASP A 33 -18.46 -10.87 20.75
N ARG A 34 -19.73 -10.91 20.35
CA ARG A 34 -20.57 -9.76 19.99
C ARG A 34 -21.00 -8.89 21.18
N ALA A 35 -20.34 -9.01 22.33
CA ALA A 35 -20.82 -8.55 23.64
C ALA A 35 -19.96 -7.46 24.32
N ALA A 36 -19.18 -6.68 23.56
CA ALA A 36 -18.23 -5.69 24.11
C ALA A 36 -18.21 -4.32 23.39
N ALA A 37 -19.38 -3.82 22.92
CA ALA A 37 -19.43 -2.58 22.11
C ALA A 37 -20.72 -1.74 22.29
N ARG A 38 -21.14 -1.44 23.54
CA ARG A 38 -22.32 -0.57 23.81
C ARG A 38 -22.20 0.31 25.07
N THR A 39 -21.24 1.22 25.11
CA THR A 39 -21.26 2.40 26.01
C THR A 39 -20.61 3.61 25.34
N ALA A 40 -21.42 4.59 24.92
CA ALA A 40 -20.97 5.93 24.53
C ALA A 40 -21.99 6.96 25.06
N PRO A 41 -21.57 8.00 25.80
CA PRO A 41 -22.48 9.02 26.33
C PRO A 41 -22.93 10.02 25.26
N ALA A 42 -24.02 10.74 25.53
CA ALA A 42 -24.72 11.58 24.56
C ALA A 42 -24.04 12.93 24.28
N VAL A 43 -24.28 13.46 23.07
CA VAL A 43 -23.89 14.81 22.65
C VAL A 43 -25.02 15.80 22.94
N VAL A 44 -24.68 16.96 23.52
CA VAL A 44 -25.60 18.09 23.73
C VAL A 44 -25.29 19.19 22.70
N ASN A 45 -26.33 19.85 22.18
CA ASN A 45 -26.22 20.76 21.03
C ASN A 45 -26.65 22.20 21.37
N MET A 46 -25.74 23.15 21.15
CA MET A 46 -25.87 24.63 21.18
C MET A 46 -24.73 25.16 20.28
N GLY A 47 -24.79 26.30 19.59
CA GLY A 47 -25.84 27.32 19.46
C GLY A 47 -25.17 28.59 18.89
N SER A 48 -25.65 29.13 17.76
CA SER A 48 -24.88 30.11 16.95
C SER A 48 -25.02 31.58 17.38
N ALA A 49 -23.93 32.34 17.30
CA ALA A 49 -23.92 33.80 17.25
C ALA A 49 -22.75 34.32 16.37
N ALA A 50 -22.87 35.53 15.82
CA ALA A 50 -21.90 36.17 14.92
C ALA A 50 -21.89 37.71 15.12
N ALA A 51 -21.10 38.43 14.30
CA ALA A 51 -20.77 39.88 14.35
C ALA A 51 -19.59 40.22 15.29
N SER A 52 -18.76 41.26 15.06
CA SER A 52 -18.53 42.12 13.87
C SER A 52 -17.23 42.94 14.05
N ALA A 53 -16.60 43.39 12.96
CA ALA A 53 -15.42 44.27 12.98
C ALA A 53 -15.75 45.71 12.53
N PRO A 54 -14.96 46.71 12.98
CA PRO A 54 -14.74 47.91 12.18
C PRO A 54 -13.29 48.46 12.15
N ALA A 55 -12.83 48.76 10.92
CA ALA A 55 -12.01 49.89 10.43
C ALA A 55 -10.82 50.52 11.23
N ALA A 56 -9.92 51.17 10.48
CA ALA A 56 -8.74 51.93 10.94
C ALA A 56 -8.56 53.25 10.15
N THR A 57 -7.64 54.13 10.56
CA THR A 57 -7.32 55.43 9.89
C THR A 57 -5.85 55.85 10.06
N SER A 58 -5.18 56.35 9.00
CA SER A 58 -3.74 56.72 9.00
C SER A 58 -3.34 57.79 7.96
N PRO A 59 -2.42 58.72 8.30
CA PRO A 59 -1.36 59.23 7.40
C PRO A 59 0.05 58.91 7.96
N ALA A 60 1.19 58.92 7.23
CA ALA A 60 1.58 59.43 5.90
C ALA A 60 1.97 60.94 5.85
N PRO A 61 2.64 61.49 4.80
CA PRO A 61 3.05 60.94 3.47
C PRO A 61 4.33 60.05 3.54
N ALA A 62 5.03 59.59 2.48
CA ALA A 62 5.01 59.83 1.02
C ALA A 62 5.23 58.50 0.21
N VAL A 63 5.32 58.32 -1.12
CA VAL A 63 5.79 59.07 -2.35
C VAL A 63 7.31 59.38 -2.33
N ILE A 64 8.15 59.30 -3.39
CA ILE A 64 8.08 59.23 -4.88
C ILE A 64 9.04 58.08 -5.35
N VAL A 65 8.80 57.15 -6.31
CA VAL A 65 8.11 57.08 -7.64
C VAL A 65 9.05 57.39 -8.83
N GLU A 66 9.22 56.59 -9.90
CA GLU A 66 8.60 55.30 -10.33
C GLU A 66 9.68 54.17 -10.52
N ALA A 67 9.86 53.33 -11.58
CA ALA A 67 9.32 53.19 -12.96
C ALA A 67 9.28 51.70 -13.43
N VAL A 68 8.45 51.37 -14.44
CA VAL A 68 7.89 50.00 -14.71
C VAL A 68 7.64 49.76 -16.24
N PRO A 69 7.24 48.57 -16.77
CA PRO A 69 7.86 47.24 -16.89
C PRO A 69 8.27 46.86 -18.36
N PRO A 70 8.53 45.57 -18.70
CA PRO A 70 7.45 44.73 -19.26
C PRO A 70 7.37 43.30 -18.67
N PRO A 71 6.26 42.55 -18.84
CA PRO A 71 6.01 41.30 -18.10
C PRO A 71 6.58 40.04 -18.78
N GLY A 72 7.17 39.16 -17.97
CA GLY A 72 7.42 37.75 -18.28
C GLY A 72 6.78 36.87 -17.21
N ALA A 73 6.17 35.74 -17.60
CA ALA A 73 5.39 34.91 -16.68
C ALA A 73 6.28 34.16 -15.68
N ALA A 74 6.28 34.59 -14.41
CA ALA A 74 6.94 33.89 -13.32
C ALA A 74 6.07 32.74 -12.80
N SER A 75 6.60 31.52 -12.82
CA SER A 75 5.96 30.36 -12.19
C SER A 75 5.92 30.54 -10.67
N ALA A 76 4.77 30.30 -10.06
CA ALA A 76 4.64 30.29 -8.61
C ALA A 76 5.34 29.04 -8.04
N ALA A 77 6.50 29.22 -7.42
CA ALA A 77 7.20 28.15 -6.73
C ALA A 77 6.42 27.69 -5.49
N ALA A 78 6.17 26.39 -5.37
CA ALA A 78 5.62 25.80 -4.15
C ALA A 78 6.60 26.00 -2.97
N PRO A 79 6.11 26.17 -1.73
CA PRO A 79 6.98 26.31 -0.56
C PRO A 79 7.80 25.05 -0.35
N ALA A 80 9.12 25.20 -0.26
CA ALA A 80 10.02 24.08 -0.01
C ALA A 80 9.92 23.62 1.45
N GLU A 81 9.58 22.34 1.68
CA GLU A 81 9.87 21.69 2.97
C GLU A 81 11.40 21.76 3.18
N ALA A 82 11.82 22.43 4.26
CA ALA A 82 13.22 22.81 4.45
C ALA A 82 14.11 21.58 4.64
N ALA A 83 15.08 21.40 3.74
CA ALA A 83 16.10 20.36 3.87
C ALA A 83 16.98 20.64 5.10
N ALA A 84 16.71 19.91 6.18
CA ALA A 84 17.47 20.01 7.41
C ALA A 84 18.90 19.47 7.20
N GLY A 85 19.86 20.39 7.04
CA GLY A 85 21.28 20.09 7.26
C GLY A 85 21.54 19.68 8.71
N ALA A 86 22.81 19.48 9.07
CA ALA A 86 23.22 19.11 10.44
C ALA A 86 22.97 20.24 11.45
N GLY A 87 21.72 20.40 11.88
CA GLY A 87 21.23 21.41 12.80
C GLY A 87 20.86 20.86 14.18
N ALA A 88 20.52 21.77 15.09
CA ALA A 88 20.02 21.42 16.41
C ALA A 88 18.71 20.58 16.33
N ALA A 89 18.45 19.78 17.36
CA ALA A 89 17.22 19.02 17.45
C ALA A 89 15.99 19.97 17.38
N PRO A 90 14.90 19.61 16.68
CA PRO A 90 13.71 20.45 16.55
C PRO A 90 12.84 20.47 17.83
N TYR A 91 13.44 20.14 18.99
CA TYR A 91 12.82 20.12 20.32
C TYR A 91 13.89 20.08 21.43
N GLY A 92 13.49 20.46 22.65
CA GLY A 92 14.38 20.51 23.82
C GLY A 92 14.85 19.12 24.31
N PRO A 93 15.89 19.10 25.17
CA PRO A 93 16.42 17.85 25.74
C PRO A 93 15.37 17.07 26.55
N GLU A 94 14.35 17.72 27.10
CA GLU A 94 13.23 17.13 27.82
C GLU A 94 12.41 16.20 26.91
N VAL A 95 12.14 16.64 25.68
CA VAL A 95 11.46 15.84 24.65
C VAL A 95 12.40 14.73 24.15
N ALA A 96 13.69 15.03 23.98
CA ALA A 96 14.68 14.02 23.57
C ALA A 96 14.83 12.89 24.61
N ALA A 97 14.76 13.21 25.92
CA ALA A 97 14.83 12.26 27.02
C ALA A 97 13.64 11.28 27.09
N ARG A 98 12.54 11.54 26.37
CA ARG A 98 11.44 10.57 26.19
C ARG A 98 11.82 9.41 25.25
N PHE A 99 12.92 9.54 24.49
CA PHE A 99 13.38 8.58 23.49
C PHE A 99 14.82 8.13 23.75
N PRO A 100 15.12 7.53 24.93
CA PRO A 100 16.45 7.03 25.24
C PRO A 100 16.84 5.88 24.32
N ASP A 101 18.14 5.79 24.01
CA ASP A 101 18.67 4.72 23.18
C ASP A 101 18.42 3.33 23.79
N PRO A 102 18.20 2.30 22.95
CA PRO A 102 17.88 0.96 23.38
C PRO A 102 19.10 0.25 24.00
N SER A 103 18.84 -0.73 24.85
CA SER A 103 19.87 -1.64 25.38
C SER A 103 20.56 -2.47 24.29
N THR A 104 19.89 -2.67 23.14
CA THR A 104 20.43 -3.38 21.98
C THR A 104 20.91 -2.39 20.92
N VAL A 105 22.23 -2.27 20.76
CA VAL A 105 22.86 -1.46 19.71
C VAL A 105 22.96 -2.27 18.42
N TYR A 106 22.41 -1.76 17.32
CA TYR A 106 22.44 -2.40 16.01
C TYR A 106 23.62 -1.92 15.17
N GLN A 107 24.16 -2.83 14.36
CA GLN A 107 25.27 -2.58 13.45
C GLN A 107 24.90 -2.99 12.03
N THR A 108 24.96 -2.02 11.14
CA THR A 108 24.74 -2.02 9.68
C THR A 108 25.64 -0.93 9.09
N PRO A 109 25.78 -0.76 7.76
CA PRO A 109 26.68 0.23 7.20
C PRO A 109 26.43 1.66 7.71
N GLY A 110 25.17 2.10 7.74
CA GLY A 110 24.75 3.44 8.21
C GLY A 110 24.64 3.61 9.74
N LEU A 111 24.82 2.55 10.52
CA LEU A 111 24.78 2.56 12.00
C LEU A 111 26.16 2.34 12.65
N ALA A 112 27.22 2.20 11.86
CA ALA A 112 28.57 2.06 12.39
C ALA A 112 29.00 3.32 13.20
N SER A 113 29.86 3.10 14.20
CA SER A 113 30.32 4.17 15.10
C SER A 113 31.00 5.30 14.32
N GLY A 114 30.72 6.54 14.72
CA GLY A 114 31.29 7.75 14.10
C GLY A 114 30.64 8.19 12.78
N ARG A 115 29.62 7.50 12.25
CA ARG A 115 28.98 7.91 10.99
C ARG A 115 27.95 9.02 11.14
N ASP A 116 28.08 10.00 10.26
CA ASP A 116 27.21 11.16 10.01
C ASP A 116 26.10 10.87 8.97
N GLN A 117 26.21 9.78 8.21
CA GLN A 117 25.31 9.42 7.10
C GLN A 117 24.68 8.03 7.29
N PHE A 118 23.53 7.81 6.65
CA PHE A 118 22.85 6.50 6.54
C PHE A 118 23.48 5.62 5.46
N SER A 119 23.10 4.33 5.38
CA SER A 119 23.63 3.43 4.35
C SER A 119 23.35 3.97 2.94
N SER A 120 24.39 4.10 2.12
CA SER A 120 24.29 4.41 0.70
C SER A 120 23.72 3.22 -0.10
N ASN A 121 23.30 3.47 -1.35
CA ASN A 121 22.74 2.42 -2.20
C ASN A 121 23.76 1.29 -2.46
N SER A 122 25.02 1.64 -2.72
CA SER A 122 26.12 0.68 -2.95
C SER A 122 26.46 -0.15 -1.70
N GLU A 123 26.35 0.42 -0.50
CA GLU A 123 26.55 -0.30 0.76
C GLU A 123 25.43 -1.31 1.04
N ILE A 124 24.17 -0.96 0.73
CA ILE A 124 23.05 -1.91 0.79
C ILE A 124 23.25 -3.05 -0.22
N SER A 125 23.56 -2.74 -1.48
CA SER A 125 23.84 -3.75 -2.52
C SER A 125 25.04 -4.64 -2.17
N GLY A 126 26.06 -4.09 -1.49
CA GLY A 126 27.16 -4.87 -0.93
C GLY A 126 26.67 -5.86 0.13
N TRP A 127 26.03 -5.35 1.18
CA TRP A 127 25.52 -6.16 2.30
C TRP A 127 24.57 -7.28 1.86
N LEU A 128 23.67 -7.01 0.91
CA LEU A 128 22.75 -8.02 0.38
C LEU A 128 23.48 -9.10 -0.43
N ARG A 129 24.49 -8.72 -1.22
CA ARG A 129 25.33 -9.67 -1.98
C ARG A 129 26.16 -10.54 -1.06
N ASP A 130 26.73 -9.96 -0.01
CA ASP A 130 27.56 -10.69 0.97
C ASP A 130 26.71 -11.68 1.79
N LEU A 131 25.48 -11.31 2.16
CA LEU A 131 24.53 -12.24 2.80
C LEU A 131 24.08 -13.36 1.85
N ALA A 132 23.86 -13.09 0.56
CA ALA A 132 23.53 -14.11 -0.43
C ALA A 132 24.72 -15.05 -0.72
N ALA A 133 25.94 -14.52 -0.82
CA ALA A 133 27.17 -15.30 -0.97
C ALA A 133 27.45 -16.19 0.26
N ALA A 134 27.00 -15.79 1.45
CA ALA A 134 27.03 -16.59 2.68
C ALA A 134 25.91 -17.65 2.78
N SER A 135 25.11 -17.88 1.73
CA SER A 135 24.06 -18.91 1.70
C SER A 135 24.66 -20.32 1.89
N GLY A 136 24.27 -21.01 2.96
CA GLY A 136 24.74 -22.37 3.25
C GLY A 136 23.94 -23.12 4.32
N GLY A 137 24.27 -24.40 4.49
CA GLY A 137 23.58 -25.28 5.44
C GLY A 137 22.15 -25.61 4.99
N ARG A 138 21.17 -25.45 5.90
CA ARG A 138 19.75 -25.75 5.64
C ARG A 138 18.99 -24.58 4.99
N SER A 139 19.52 -23.35 5.03
CA SER A 139 18.88 -22.17 4.44
C SER A 139 19.39 -21.89 3.03
N ARG A 140 18.52 -21.34 2.19
CA ARG A 140 18.88 -20.71 0.92
C ARG A 140 18.61 -19.22 1.00
N ILE A 141 19.59 -18.43 0.59
CA ILE A 141 19.55 -16.96 0.56
C ILE A 141 19.79 -16.53 -0.89
N GLY A 142 18.82 -15.86 -1.50
CA GLY A 142 18.86 -15.45 -2.90
C GLY A 142 18.72 -13.95 -3.07
N LEU A 143 19.70 -13.32 -3.71
CA LEU A 143 19.60 -11.94 -4.18
C LEU A 143 18.76 -11.90 -5.46
N LEU A 144 17.71 -11.07 -5.48
CA LEU A 144 16.89 -10.79 -6.65
C LEU A 144 17.18 -9.38 -7.17
N GLY A 145 17.53 -9.27 -8.45
CA GLY A 145 17.39 -8.01 -9.18
C GLY A 145 15.95 -7.85 -9.64
N LEU A 146 15.24 -6.84 -9.13
CA LEU A 146 13.84 -6.56 -9.47
C LEU A 146 13.69 -5.65 -10.70
N GLY A 147 14.77 -4.99 -11.10
CA GLY A 147 14.85 -3.96 -12.13
C GLY A 147 15.83 -2.86 -11.72
N ALA A 148 15.64 -1.67 -12.27
CA ALA A 148 16.32 -0.45 -11.83
C ALA A 148 15.30 0.66 -11.58
N SER A 149 15.70 1.66 -10.81
CA SER A 149 14.97 2.89 -10.59
C SER A 149 14.97 3.80 -11.81
N GLN A 150 14.25 4.91 -11.73
CA GLN A 150 14.23 5.96 -12.75
C GLN A 150 15.63 6.50 -13.12
N SER A 151 16.59 6.52 -12.19
CA SER A 151 17.97 6.97 -12.41
C SER A 151 18.95 5.83 -12.73
N GLY A 152 18.46 4.59 -12.88
CA GLY A 152 19.29 3.41 -13.16
C GLY A 152 19.89 2.71 -11.95
N THR A 153 19.55 3.13 -10.72
CA THR A 153 20.00 2.44 -9.49
C THR A 153 19.34 1.05 -9.39
N PRO A 154 20.08 -0.03 -9.10
CA PRO A 154 19.50 -1.35 -8.93
C PRO A 154 18.40 -1.39 -7.86
N LEU A 155 17.31 -2.08 -8.16
CA LEU A 155 16.27 -2.44 -7.19
C LEU A 155 16.49 -3.89 -6.77
N GLU A 156 16.81 -4.13 -5.50
CA GLU A 156 17.24 -5.44 -5.01
C GLU A 156 16.38 -5.95 -3.85
N ALA A 157 16.19 -7.27 -3.79
CA ALA A 157 15.51 -7.95 -2.71
C ALA A 157 16.27 -9.21 -2.27
N LEU A 158 16.04 -9.66 -1.03
CA LEU A 158 16.63 -10.88 -0.50
C LEU A 158 15.52 -11.89 -0.15
N VAL A 159 15.56 -13.07 -0.76
CA VAL A 159 14.70 -14.21 -0.43
C VAL A 159 15.43 -15.12 0.55
N LEU A 160 14.80 -15.47 1.67
CA LEU A 160 15.30 -16.47 2.61
C LEU A 160 14.26 -17.57 2.80
N THR A 161 14.69 -18.82 2.66
CA THR A 161 13.80 -19.99 2.63
C THR A 161 14.51 -21.29 2.98
N ARG A 162 13.72 -22.34 3.27
CA ARG A 162 14.15 -23.76 3.26
C ARG A 162 13.69 -24.52 2.01
N ALA A 163 12.97 -23.87 1.09
CA ALA A 163 12.50 -24.45 -0.18
C ALA A 163 13.66 -24.91 -1.07
N ALA A 164 13.38 -25.69 -2.11
CA ALA A 164 14.39 -26.31 -2.98
C ALA A 164 15.30 -25.30 -3.71
N SER A 165 14.79 -24.09 -3.94
CA SER A 165 15.43 -22.95 -4.58
C SER A 165 14.70 -21.66 -4.12
N THR A 166 15.20 -20.49 -4.53
CA THR A 166 14.67 -19.18 -4.11
C THR A 166 13.68 -18.58 -5.11
N ASP A 167 13.31 -19.29 -6.16
CA ASP A 167 12.33 -18.84 -7.17
C ASP A 167 10.87 -18.97 -6.68
N PRO A 168 9.92 -18.25 -7.29
CA PRO A 168 8.52 -18.25 -6.85
C PRO A 168 7.84 -19.63 -6.88
N ALA A 169 8.18 -20.50 -7.85
CA ALA A 169 7.55 -21.80 -8.00
C ALA A 169 8.00 -22.76 -6.90
N ALA A 170 9.28 -22.75 -6.52
CA ALA A 170 9.79 -23.51 -5.39
C ALA A 170 9.24 -23.02 -4.04
N LEU A 171 9.07 -21.70 -3.86
CA LEU A 171 8.44 -21.15 -2.65
C LEU A 171 6.95 -21.56 -2.58
N LEU A 172 6.20 -21.48 -3.68
CA LEU A 172 4.80 -21.95 -3.72
C LEU A 172 4.69 -23.46 -3.47
N ALA A 173 5.53 -24.26 -4.11
CA ALA A 173 5.58 -25.72 -3.93
C ALA A 173 5.99 -26.16 -2.50
N SER A 174 6.62 -25.28 -1.72
CA SER A 174 6.94 -25.55 -0.31
C SER A 174 5.72 -25.57 0.61
N GLY A 175 4.57 -25.05 0.17
CA GLY A 175 3.34 -24.90 0.96
C GLY A 175 3.40 -23.88 2.10
N LYS A 176 4.57 -23.25 2.33
CA LYS A 176 4.78 -22.25 3.39
C LYS A 176 4.31 -20.87 2.95
N PRO A 177 3.58 -20.12 3.79
CA PRO A 177 3.25 -18.74 3.47
C PRO A 177 4.52 -17.88 3.40
N THR A 178 4.56 -17.01 2.39
CA THR A 178 5.61 -16.00 2.22
C THR A 178 5.24 -14.73 2.97
N VAL A 179 6.20 -14.15 3.69
CA VAL A 179 6.12 -12.81 4.30
C VAL A 179 6.96 -11.85 3.45
N LEU A 180 6.37 -10.75 3.00
CA LEU A 180 7.06 -9.66 2.32
C LEU A 180 7.26 -8.48 3.29
N LEU A 181 8.49 -8.00 3.42
CA LEU A 181 8.83 -6.80 4.18
C LEU A 181 9.42 -5.76 3.21
N VAL A 182 8.78 -4.59 3.10
CA VAL A 182 9.24 -3.47 2.25
C VAL A 182 9.65 -2.30 3.13
N GLY A 183 10.82 -1.72 2.89
CA GLY A 183 11.33 -0.54 3.61
C GLY A 183 11.71 0.60 2.67
N GLN A 184 11.72 1.81 3.22
CA GLN A 184 12.17 3.05 2.57
C GLN A 184 11.55 3.21 1.16
N GLN A 185 10.21 3.12 1.09
CA GLN A 185 9.43 3.54 -0.08
C GLN A 185 9.46 5.07 -0.23
N HIS A 186 9.48 5.79 0.88
CA HIS A 186 9.86 7.20 0.91
C HIS A 186 11.35 7.29 1.23
N GLY A 187 12.11 8.11 0.52
CA GLY A 187 13.56 8.14 0.63
C GLY A 187 14.11 8.81 1.89
N ASP A 188 13.35 9.73 2.48
CA ASP A 188 13.63 10.44 3.74
C ASP A 188 13.36 9.62 5.01
N GLU A 189 13.00 8.34 4.85
CA GLU A 189 12.59 7.41 5.93
C GLU A 189 13.58 6.22 6.05
N PRO A 190 14.80 6.43 6.56
CA PRO A 190 15.91 5.45 6.49
C PRO A 190 15.86 4.31 7.52
N ALA A 191 15.22 4.45 8.68
CA ALA A 191 15.28 3.42 9.73
C ALA A 191 14.71 2.04 9.31
N PRO A 192 13.62 1.95 8.52
CA PRO A 192 13.17 0.71 7.90
C PRO A 192 14.25 -0.05 7.12
N ALA A 193 15.08 0.64 6.33
CA ALA A 193 16.12 -0.01 5.54
C ALA A 193 17.17 -0.68 6.42
N GLU A 194 17.70 0.06 7.40
CA GLU A 194 18.67 -0.45 8.37
C GLU A 194 18.10 -1.63 9.18
N ALA A 195 16.82 -1.55 9.59
CA ALA A 195 16.14 -2.65 10.28
C ALA A 195 15.99 -3.92 9.41
N LEU A 196 15.72 -3.78 8.11
CA LEU A 196 15.65 -4.91 7.20
C LEU A 196 17.03 -5.53 6.92
N LEU A 197 18.13 -4.76 6.97
CA LEU A 197 19.50 -5.31 6.94
C LEU A 197 19.82 -6.15 8.19
N VAL A 198 19.37 -5.72 9.37
CA VAL A 198 19.47 -6.50 10.61
C VAL A 198 18.68 -7.79 10.51
N LEU A 199 17.41 -7.72 10.10
CA LEU A 199 16.53 -8.89 10.01
C LEU A 199 17.01 -9.90 8.95
N ALA A 200 17.54 -9.42 7.82
CA ALA A 200 18.19 -10.27 6.83
C ALA A 200 19.34 -11.09 7.45
N ARG A 201 20.18 -10.46 8.28
CA ARG A 201 21.28 -11.15 9.00
C ARG A 201 20.75 -12.17 10.03
N GLU A 202 19.71 -11.81 10.79
CA GLU A 202 19.14 -12.70 11.81
C GLU A 202 18.35 -13.88 11.22
N LEU A 203 17.75 -13.72 10.04
CA LEU A 203 17.11 -14.78 9.27
C LEU A 203 18.14 -15.66 8.52
N ALA A 204 19.29 -15.10 8.13
CA ALA A 204 20.35 -15.81 7.42
C ALA A 204 21.09 -16.83 8.32
N ARG A 205 21.45 -16.41 9.54
CA ARG A 205 22.33 -17.17 10.44
C ARG A 205 22.21 -16.81 11.93
N GLY A 206 21.12 -16.14 12.31
CA GLY A 206 20.91 -15.62 13.66
C GLY A 206 19.64 -16.19 14.30
N ARG A 207 19.05 -15.44 15.24
CA ARG A 207 17.96 -15.96 16.09
C ARG A 207 16.62 -16.20 15.36
N LEU A 208 16.48 -15.72 14.12
CA LEU A 208 15.25 -15.83 13.34
C LEU A 208 15.33 -16.91 12.24
N GLU A 209 16.51 -17.43 11.92
CA GLU A 209 16.71 -18.52 10.95
C GLU A 209 15.78 -19.74 11.17
N PRO A 210 15.46 -20.18 12.41
CA PRO A 210 14.49 -21.27 12.63
C PRO A 210 13.07 -20.99 12.14
N LEU A 211 12.65 -19.72 11.99
CA LEU A 211 11.33 -19.38 11.46
C LEU A 211 11.16 -19.84 10.00
N LEU A 212 12.26 -19.97 9.26
CA LEU A 212 12.26 -20.46 7.87
C LEU A 212 11.80 -21.94 7.77
N ASP A 213 11.76 -22.68 8.87
CA ASP A 213 11.15 -24.01 8.91
C ASP A 213 9.62 -23.96 8.73
N ARG A 214 8.98 -22.80 8.89
CA ARG A 214 7.51 -22.60 8.77
C ARG A 214 7.08 -21.53 7.77
N ILE A 215 7.88 -20.49 7.53
CA ILE A 215 7.60 -19.41 6.57
C ILE A 215 8.70 -19.26 5.51
N ASN A 216 8.38 -18.56 4.42
CA ASN A 216 9.36 -17.95 3.53
C ASN A 216 9.42 -16.44 3.82
N VAL A 217 10.56 -15.78 3.62
CA VAL A 217 10.67 -14.32 3.79
C VAL A 217 11.29 -13.68 2.56
N VAL A 218 10.73 -12.56 2.11
CA VAL A 218 11.30 -11.69 1.08
C VAL A 218 11.43 -10.28 1.65
N LEU A 219 12.63 -9.71 1.61
CA LEU A 219 12.92 -8.36 2.12
C LEU A 219 13.32 -7.45 0.96
N VAL A 220 12.72 -6.26 0.90
CA VAL A 220 13.13 -5.15 0.02
C VAL A 220 13.59 -4.00 0.93
N PRO A 221 14.88 -3.89 1.29
CA PRO A 221 15.34 -2.90 2.27
C PRO A 221 15.10 -1.46 1.84
N ARG A 222 15.21 -1.18 0.55
CA ARG A 222 15.09 0.16 -0.04
C ARG A 222 14.35 0.08 -1.37
N ALA A 223 13.07 0.44 -1.36
CA ALA A 223 12.25 0.41 -2.57
C ALA A 223 12.40 1.67 -3.44
N ASN A 224 12.74 2.82 -2.86
CA ASN A 224 12.98 4.08 -3.58
C ASN A 224 14.45 4.55 -3.41
N PRO A 225 15.40 3.97 -4.18
CA PRO A 225 16.82 4.26 -3.99
C PRO A 225 17.24 5.66 -4.46
N ASP A 226 16.51 6.25 -5.40
CA ASP A 226 16.81 7.59 -5.92
C ASP A 226 16.34 8.66 -4.93
N GLY A 227 15.12 8.52 -4.41
CA GLY A 227 14.62 9.36 -3.30
C GLY A 227 15.52 9.25 -2.08
N ALA A 228 16.00 8.03 -1.75
CA ALA A 228 16.92 7.81 -0.64
C ALA A 228 18.27 8.52 -0.84
N ALA A 229 18.83 8.50 -2.06
CA ALA A 229 20.04 9.24 -2.39
C ALA A 229 19.84 10.77 -2.39
N ALA A 230 18.63 11.24 -2.70
CA ALA A 230 18.26 12.65 -2.69
C ALA A 230 17.76 13.18 -1.33
N GLY A 231 17.56 12.31 -0.33
CA GLY A 231 16.92 12.67 0.94
C GLY A 231 15.45 13.11 0.79
N LYS A 232 14.71 12.51 -0.14
CA LYS A 232 13.35 12.93 -0.54
C LYS A 232 12.32 11.81 -0.45
N ARG A 233 11.11 12.19 -0.05
CA ARG A 233 9.92 11.34 0.01
C ARG A 233 9.53 10.69 -1.32
N VAL A 234 9.56 11.46 -2.40
CA VAL A 234 9.10 11.06 -3.73
C VAL A 234 10.18 10.28 -4.51
N THR A 235 9.81 9.63 -5.60
CA THR A 235 10.78 9.09 -6.57
C THR A 235 11.50 10.22 -7.32
N ALA A 236 12.50 9.90 -8.15
CA ALA A 236 13.18 10.89 -8.99
C ALA A 236 12.21 11.65 -9.93
N GLY A 237 11.11 11.02 -10.34
CA GLY A 237 10.05 11.63 -11.14
C GLY A 237 9.03 12.46 -10.35
N GLY A 238 9.20 12.65 -9.04
CA GLY A 238 8.31 13.48 -8.22
C GLY A 238 7.02 12.79 -7.73
N ILE A 239 6.87 11.48 -7.97
CA ILE A 239 5.66 10.72 -7.57
C ILE A 239 5.82 10.19 -6.13
N ASP A 240 4.78 10.30 -5.30
CA ASP A 240 4.70 9.56 -4.04
C ASP A 240 4.43 8.07 -4.36
N MET A 241 5.47 7.24 -4.23
CA MET A 241 5.39 5.82 -4.60
C MET A 241 4.36 5.05 -3.76
N ASN A 242 4.10 5.46 -2.52
CA ASN A 242 3.03 4.86 -1.72
C ASN A 242 1.64 5.41 -2.09
N ARG A 243 1.48 5.97 -3.29
CA ARG A 243 0.19 6.24 -3.96
C ARG A 243 0.13 5.65 -5.38
N ASP A 244 1.11 4.85 -5.79
CA ASP A 244 1.23 4.30 -7.16
C ASP A 244 1.01 2.78 -7.25
N HIS A 245 0.66 2.09 -6.14
CA HIS A 245 0.56 0.61 -6.13
C HIS A 245 -0.57 0.04 -6.98
N LEU A 246 -1.56 0.85 -7.37
CA LEU A 246 -2.63 0.48 -8.30
C LEU A 246 -2.32 0.88 -9.75
N LEU A 247 -1.68 2.04 -9.96
CA LEU A 247 -1.49 2.66 -11.29
C LEU A 247 -0.16 2.28 -11.94
N LEU A 248 0.83 1.91 -11.13
CA LEU A 248 2.15 1.41 -11.53
C LEU A 248 2.90 2.35 -12.49
N ARG A 249 2.76 3.66 -12.35
CA ARG A 249 3.45 4.67 -13.16
C ARG A 249 4.98 4.48 -13.09
N THR A 250 5.57 4.33 -11.91
CA THR A 250 7.04 4.25 -11.75
C THR A 250 7.59 2.83 -11.97
N PRO A 251 8.87 2.65 -12.37
CA PRO A 251 9.49 1.32 -12.48
C PRO A 251 9.60 0.60 -11.12
N GLU A 252 9.76 1.36 -10.03
CA GLU A 252 9.83 0.86 -8.65
C GLU A 252 8.48 0.25 -8.21
N ALA A 253 7.36 0.96 -8.44
CA ALA A 253 6.02 0.44 -8.16
C ALA A 253 5.72 -0.84 -8.98
N ARG A 254 6.10 -0.85 -10.28
CA ARG A 254 6.03 -2.05 -11.13
C ARG A 254 6.87 -3.22 -10.58
N ALA A 255 8.02 -2.94 -9.98
CA ALA A 255 8.90 -3.96 -9.39
C ALA A 255 8.27 -4.62 -8.16
N LEU A 256 7.69 -3.82 -7.25
CA LEU A 256 6.93 -4.34 -6.10
C LEU A 256 5.66 -5.09 -6.54
N ALA A 257 4.96 -4.59 -7.56
CA ALA A 257 3.76 -5.24 -8.10
C ALA A 257 4.04 -6.63 -8.68
N ARG A 258 5.15 -6.79 -9.43
CA ARG A 258 5.68 -8.09 -9.88
C ARG A 258 6.04 -8.99 -8.71
N LEU A 259 6.80 -8.50 -7.73
CA LEU A 259 7.21 -9.32 -6.57
C LEU A 259 5.99 -9.85 -5.81
N GLN A 260 5.00 -9.01 -5.52
CA GLN A 260 3.74 -9.39 -4.87
C GLN A 260 2.85 -10.29 -5.76
N ARG A 261 2.97 -10.23 -7.10
CA ARG A 261 2.31 -11.16 -8.04
C ARG A 261 2.95 -12.54 -8.03
N ASP A 262 4.28 -12.57 -8.07
CA ASP A 262 5.05 -13.78 -8.35
C ASP A 262 5.26 -14.59 -7.06
N TYR A 263 5.75 -13.95 -5.98
CA TYR A 263 5.98 -14.60 -4.68
C TYR A 263 4.74 -14.74 -3.80
N GLN A 264 3.63 -14.10 -4.19
CA GLN A 264 2.30 -14.20 -3.57
C GLN A 264 2.31 -14.24 -2.03
N PRO A 265 2.85 -13.21 -1.35
CA PRO A 265 2.93 -13.22 0.11
C PRO A 265 1.55 -13.21 0.76
N ALA A 266 1.42 -13.92 1.87
CA ALA A 266 0.23 -13.97 2.71
C ALA A 266 0.23 -12.88 3.80
N VAL A 267 1.40 -12.27 4.04
CA VAL A 267 1.59 -11.13 4.95
C VAL A 267 2.54 -10.14 4.27
N THR A 268 2.18 -8.85 4.22
CA THR A 268 3.00 -7.80 3.61
C THR A 268 3.13 -6.59 4.55
N VAL A 269 4.32 -6.32 5.08
CA VAL A 269 4.58 -5.13 5.90
C VAL A 269 5.20 -4.02 5.08
N ASP A 270 4.60 -2.84 5.22
CA ASP A 270 5.01 -1.57 4.66
C ASP A 270 5.66 -0.72 5.76
N ALA A 271 7.00 -0.68 5.79
CA ALA A 271 7.79 -0.10 6.88
C ALA A 271 8.33 1.29 6.53
N HIS A 272 8.00 2.25 7.39
CA HIS A 272 7.98 3.68 7.11
C HIS A 272 8.41 4.51 8.33
N GLU A 273 8.53 5.83 8.18
CA GLU A 273 8.73 6.77 9.29
C GLU A 273 7.84 8.02 9.20
N TYR A 274 7.28 8.46 10.33
CA TYR A 274 6.32 9.56 10.37
C TYR A 274 7.00 10.91 10.70
N THR A 275 6.35 12.01 10.30
CA THR A 275 6.77 13.41 10.55
C THR A 275 6.62 13.82 12.02
N VAL A 276 7.74 14.09 12.68
CA VAL A 276 7.81 14.24 14.15
C VAL A 276 7.40 15.65 14.64
N VAL A 277 7.82 16.68 13.91
CA VAL A 277 7.61 18.11 14.21
C VAL A 277 7.17 18.82 12.92
N GLY A 278 6.65 20.05 13.01
CA GLY A 278 6.00 20.77 11.91
C GLY A 278 4.49 20.85 12.17
N ARG A 279 3.65 20.40 11.23
CA ARG A 279 2.17 20.47 11.28
C ARG A 279 1.50 20.17 12.62
N PHE A 280 2.05 19.28 13.46
CA PHE A 280 1.51 18.99 14.79
C PHE A 280 1.84 20.08 15.83
N LEU A 281 3.05 20.65 15.77
CA LEU A 281 3.45 21.77 16.60
C LEU A 281 2.70 23.04 16.19
N GLU A 282 2.54 23.27 14.89
CA GLU A 282 1.79 24.40 14.33
C GLU A 282 0.30 24.36 14.71
N LYS A 283 -0.37 23.20 14.54
CA LYS A 283 -1.83 23.08 14.69
C LYS A 283 -2.28 22.83 16.13
N PHE A 284 -1.42 22.28 16.98
CA PHE A 284 -1.80 21.89 18.36
C PHE A 284 -0.86 22.42 19.45
N GLY A 285 0.29 23.01 19.11
CA GLY A 285 1.33 23.38 20.08
C GLY A 285 1.96 22.16 20.76
N ALA A 286 2.04 21.02 20.08
CA ALA A 286 2.48 19.75 20.67
C ALA A 286 3.27 18.89 19.68
N ILE A 287 4.09 17.98 20.20
CA ILE A 287 4.98 17.10 19.43
C ILE A 287 4.46 15.67 19.46
N GLN A 288 4.56 14.96 18.33
CA GLN A 288 4.11 13.58 18.23
C GLN A 288 4.85 12.66 19.23
N LYS A 289 4.09 11.87 20.00
CA LYS A 289 4.62 11.14 21.17
C LYS A 289 5.28 9.79 20.86
N PHE A 290 4.74 9.00 19.94
CA PHE A 290 4.96 7.56 19.95
C PHE A 290 6.33 7.14 19.37
N ASP A 291 6.71 5.88 19.61
CA ASP A 291 7.84 5.22 18.95
C ASP A 291 7.39 4.60 17.62
N ALA A 292 6.20 3.98 17.61
CA ALA A 292 5.57 3.39 16.43
C ALA A 292 4.07 3.75 16.28
N LEU A 293 3.65 3.95 15.04
CA LEU A 293 2.26 4.10 14.62
C LEU A 293 1.88 2.94 13.70
N LEU A 294 0.72 2.32 13.95
CA LEU A 294 0.34 1.01 13.40
C LEU A 294 -1.04 1.02 12.73
N GLN A 295 -1.18 0.49 11.51
CA GLN A 295 -2.51 0.27 10.91
C GLN A 295 -2.49 -0.82 9.83
N TYR A 296 -3.47 -1.71 9.84
CA TYR A 296 -3.66 -2.69 8.76
C TYR A 296 -4.46 -2.13 7.57
N ALA A 297 -4.64 -2.90 6.50
CA ALA A 297 -5.46 -2.52 5.35
C ALA A 297 -6.88 -2.07 5.76
N THR A 298 -7.28 -0.86 5.36
CA THR A 298 -8.62 -0.30 5.61
C THR A 298 -9.15 0.34 4.34
N THR A 299 -9.67 -0.49 3.44
CA THR A 299 -10.28 -0.04 2.18
C THR A 299 -11.56 -0.85 1.88
N ALA A 300 -12.31 -0.40 0.89
CA ALA A 300 -13.56 -1.02 0.46
C ALA A 300 -13.36 -2.45 -0.05
N ASN A 301 -14.36 -3.33 0.14
CA ASN A 301 -14.40 -4.70 -0.40
C ASN A 301 -13.30 -5.67 0.10
N LEU A 302 -12.63 -5.39 1.22
CA LEU A 302 -11.84 -6.40 1.94
C LEU A 302 -12.78 -7.48 2.52
N SER A 303 -12.33 -8.74 2.54
CA SER A 303 -13.05 -9.84 3.21
C SER A 303 -13.19 -9.58 4.71
N GLU A 304 -14.29 -10.02 5.35
CA GLU A 304 -14.50 -9.80 6.79
C GLU A 304 -13.43 -10.49 7.67
N PHE A 305 -12.78 -11.53 7.15
CA PHE A 305 -11.69 -12.23 7.84
C PHE A 305 -10.39 -11.42 7.86
N MET A 306 -10.19 -10.51 6.90
CA MET A 306 -8.93 -9.78 6.73
C MET A 306 -8.64 -8.79 7.89
N PRO A 307 -9.58 -7.90 8.31
CA PRO A 307 -9.38 -7.07 9.50
C PRO A 307 -9.23 -7.89 10.78
N ARG A 308 -9.97 -9.00 10.93
CA ARG A 308 -9.90 -9.87 12.12
C ARG A 308 -8.53 -10.51 12.28
N ALA A 309 -8.02 -11.14 11.22
CA ALA A 309 -6.67 -11.70 11.21
C ALA A 309 -5.61 -10.62 11.44
N SER A 310 -5.76 -9.45 10.80
CA SER A 310 -4.81 -8.34 10.95
C SER A 310 -4.72 -7.80 12.39
N GLU A 311 -5.85 -7.64 13.08
CA GLU A 311 -5.88 -7.20 14.49
C GLU A 311 -5.42 -8.32 15.44
N GLU A 312 -6.05 -9.49 15.37
CA GLU A 312 -5.88 -10.53 16.40
C GLU A 312 -4.59 -11.33 16.25
N TRP A 313 -4.15 -11.62 15.02
CA TRP A 313 -2.96 -12.45 14.78
C TRP A 313 -1.68 -11.63 14.61
N PHE A 314 -1.77 -10.33 14.32
CA PHE A 314 -0.60 -9.50 14.06
C PHE A 314 -0.53 -8.24 14.91
N ARG A 315 -1.52 -7.34 14.84
CA ARG A 315 -1.41 -6.04 15.52
C ARG A 315 -1.37 -6.18 17.04
N ARG A 316 -2.17 -7.07 17.64
CA ARG A 316 -2.13 -7.33 19.10
C ARG A 316 -0.80 -7.94 19.56
N PRO A 317 -0.26 -9.01 18.95
CA PRO A 317 1.10 -9.49 19.24
C PRO A 317 2.20 -8.44 19.06
N LEU A 318 2.10 -7.60 18.01
CA LEU A 318 3.06 -6.52 17.72
C LEU A 318 3.05 -5.44 18.82
N VAL A 319 1.85 -4.95 19.19
CA VAL A 319 1.67 -4.04 20.34
C VAL A 319 2.21 -4.66 21.63
N ALA A 320 1.96 -5.95 21.88
CA ALA A 320 2.49 -6.66 23.04
C ALA A 320 4.01 -6.92 22.98
N ALA A 321 4.64 -6.87 21.81
CA ALA A 321 6.10 -6.86 21.67
C ALA A 321 6.68 -5.49 22.00
N LEU A 322 6.13 -4.42 21.41
CA LEU A 322 6.56 -3.05 21.67
C LEU A 322 6.41 -2.67 23.16
N ASN A 323 5.27 -3.00 23.78
CA ASN A 323 5.02 -2.72 25.20
C ASN A 323 6.03 -3.42 26.14
N ARG A 324 6.57 -4.60 25.76
CA ARG A 324 7.57 -5.33 26.56
C ARG A 324 8.96 -4.69 26.52
N GLU A 325 9.30 -4.05 25.42
CA GLU A 325 10.58 -3.32 25.23
C GLU A 325 10.47 -1.84 25.66
N GLY A 326 9.36 -1.41 26.27
CA GLY A 326 9.14 -0.02 26.67
C GLY A 326 8.96 0.95 25.50
N LEU A 327 8.44 0.46 24.37
CA LEU A 327 8.24 1.22 23.13
C LEU A 327 6.77 1.65 23.01
N SER A 328 6.56 2.96 23.07
CA SER A 328 5.24 3.59 23.03
C SER A 328 4.62 3.47 21.64
N ASN A 329 3.33 3.14 21.57
CA ASN A 329 2.68 2.88 20.30
C ASN A 329 1.19 3.27 20.29
N GLU A 330 0.67 3.51 19.08
CA GLU A 330 -0.69 3.95 18.82
C GLU A 330 -1.15 3.47 17.43
N TRP A 331 -2.45 3.59 17.13
CA TRP A 331 -2.95 3.53 15.75
C TRP A 331 -2.30 4.60 14.87
N TYR A 332 -2.10 4.33 13.59
CA TYR A 332 -1.65 5.36 12.67
C TYR A 332 -2.68 6.47 12.49
N TYR A 333 -2.18 7.70 12.51
CA TYR A 333 -2.93 8.91 12.23
C TYR A 333 -2.05 9.98 11.59
N THR A 334 -2.68 10.89 10.86
CA THR A 334 -2.06 12.09 10.30
C THR A 334 -3.09 13.23 10.19
N THR A 335 -2.68 14.38 9.67
CA THR A 335 -3.54 15.56 9.50
C THR A 335 -3.19 16.30 8.21
N SER A 336 -4.18 17.03 7.69
CA SER A 336 -4.10 17.85 6.47
C SER A 336 -3.05 18.96 6.56
N THR A 337 -2.58 19.44 5.41
CA THR A 337 -1.68 20.59 5.27
C THR A 337 -2.37 21.94 5.49
N ASP A 338 -3.71 22.00 5.45
CA ASP A 338 -4.45 23.18 5.89
C ASP A 338 -4.22 23.40 7.39
N PRO A 339 -3.66 24.53 7.83
CA PRO A 339 -3.40 24.80 9.25
C PRO A 339 -4.70 24.95 10.07
N ASN A 340 -5.81 25.32 9.44
CA ASN A 340 -7.09 25.55 10.13
C ASN A 340 -7.85 24.25 10.43
N ASP A 341 -7.57 23.19 9.66
CA ASP A 341 -8.27 21.91 9.76
C ASP A 341 -7.69 21.04 10.88
N LEU A 342 -8.12 21.27 12.12
CA LEU A 342 -7.64 20.55 13.32
C LEU A 342 -8.05 19.06 13.40
N ARG A 343 -8.69 18.49 12.37
CA ARG A 343 -9.06 17.07 12.35
C ARG A 343 -7.83 16.18 12.26
N ILE A 344 -7.85 15.10 13.02
CA ILE A 344 -6.94 13.97 12.90
C ILE A 344 -7.66 12.87 12.12
N SER A 345 -6.96 12.18 11.22
CA SER A 345 -7.52 11.02 10.50
C SER A 345 -6.55 9.86 10.48
N MET A 346 -7.08 8.65 10.54
CA MET A 346 -6.30 7.45 10.26
C MET A 346 -5.89 7.38 8.78
N GLY A 347 -4.94 6.50 8.46
CA GLY A 347 -4.46 6.29 7.09
C GLY A 347 -5.60 5.97 6.13
N GLY A 348 -5.59 6.64 4.97
CA GLY A 348 -6.74 6.81 4.08
C GLY A 348 -7.45 5.52 3.64
N THR A 349 -8.70 5.68 3.20
CA THR A 349 -9.60 4.59 2.77
C THR A 349 -9.39 4.12 1.33
N GLN A 350 -8.47 4.78 0.61
CA GLN A 350 -8.29 4.68 -0.82
C GLN A 350 -7.46 3.45 -1.26
N PRO A 351 -7.74 2.86 -2.43
CA PRO A 351 -7.07 1.66 -2.92
C PRO A 351 -5.75 1.97 -3.67
N ASP A 352 -4.92 2.86 -3.13
CA ASP A 352 -3.71 3.40 -3.79
C ASP A 352 -2.40 3.16 -3.00
N THR A 353 -2.47 3.19 -1.67
CA THR A 353 -1.37 2.79 -0.78
C THR A 353 -1.04 1.31 -0.90
N GLY A 354 0.24 0.94 -0.75
CA GLY A 354 0.70 -0.45 -0.70
C GLY A 354 -0.09 -1.25 0.33
N ARG A 355 -0.20 -0.73 1.55
CA ARG A 355 -1.08 -1.25 2.62
C ARG A 355 -2.49 -1.65 2.13
N ASN A 356 -3.19 -0.78 1.40
CA ASN A 356 -4.56 -1.08 0.96
C ASN A 356 -4.60 -1.96 -0.31
N VAL A 357 -3.68 -1.76 -1.25
CA VAL A 357 -3.58 -2.56 -2.49
C VAL A 357 -3.18 -4.00 -2.20
N PHE A 358 -2.22 -4.23 -1.29
CA PHE A 358 -1.82 -5.58 -0.89
C PHE A 358 -2.92 -6.28 -0.09
N GLY A 359 -3.71 -5.53 0.70
CA GLY A 359 -4.96 -6.02 1.31
C GLY A 359 -5.98 -6.49 0.26
N LEU A 360 -6.18 -5.73 -0.83
CA LEU A 360 -7.01 -6.12 -1.97
C LEU A 360 -6.44 -7.28 -2.81
N ARG A 361 -5.19 -7.68 -2.56
CA ARG A 361 -4.53 -8.88 -3.11
C ARG A 361 -4.55 -10.06 -2.13
N ASN A 362 -5.46 -10.04 -1.16
CA ASN A 362 -5.69 -11.07 -0.15
C ASN A 362 -4.46 -11.38 0.75
N SER A 363 -3.55 -10.42 0.91
CA SER A 363 -2.44 -10.46 1.87
C SER A 363 -2.80 -9.71 3.15
N VAL A 364 -2.38 -10.21 4.32
CA VAL A 364 -2.44 -9.46 5.58
C VAL A 364 -1.45 -8.31 5.51
N SER A 365 -1.94 -7.12 5.19
CA SER A 365 -1.06 -5.97 4.98
C SER A 365 -1.09 -4.96 6.14
N LEU A 366 0.10 -4.58 6.59
CA LEU A 366 0.36 -3.78 7.79
C LEU A 366 1.25 -2.59 7.43
N LEU A 367 0.90 -1.40 7.91
CA LEU A 367 1.75 -0.21 7.94
C LEU A 367 2.38 -0.05 9.32
N LEU A 368 3.66 0.26 9.34
CA LEU A 368 4.50 0.48 10.52
C LEU A 368 5.32 1.76 10.32
N GLU A 369 4.84 2.89 10.83
CA GLU A 369 5.59 4.16 10.81
C GLU A 369 6.27 4.42 12.16
N THR A 370 7.60 4.51 12.20
CA THR A 370 8.33 4.96 13.41
C THR A 370 8.61 6.46 13.41
N ARG A 371 8.86 7.11 14.56
CA ARG A 371 9.21 8.56 14.55
C ARG A 371 10.50 8.77 13.75
N GLY A 372 10.53 9.64 12.73
CA GLY A 372 11.79 9.81 11.97
C GLY A 372 11.89 10.98 11.00
N VAL A 373 10.81 11.34 10.31
CA VAL A 373 10.85 12.45 9.33
C VAL A 373 10.97 13.78 10.06
N GLY A 374 11.94 14.60 9.63
CA GLY A 374 12.25 15.90 10.22
C GLY A 374 13.24 15.88 11.41
N ILE A 375 13.75 14.72 11.84
CA ILE A 375 14.71 14.62 12.97
C ILE A 375 16.10 14.08 12.59
N GLY A 376 16.39 13.91 11.29
CA GLY A 376 17.71 13.47 10.80
C GLY A 376 18.14 12.14 11.43
N ARG A 377 19.34 12.09 12.02
CA ARG A 377 19.90 10.90 12.71
C ARG A 377 19.52 10.77 14.19
N LEU A 378 18.70 11.67 14.74
CA LEU A 378 18.30 11.58 16.15
C LEU A 378 17.55 10.28 16.45
N HIS A 379 17.87 9.68 17.61
CA HIS A 379 17.29 8.45 18.13
C HIS A 379 17.35 7.24 17.15
N ILE A 380 18.29 7.23 16.19
CA ILE A 380 18.27 6.25 15.10
C ILE A 380 18.39 4.79 15.60
N GLN A 381 19.14 4.53 16.67
CA GLN A 381 19.19 3.19 17.27
C GLN A 381 17.83 2.78 17.85
N ARG A 382 17.12 3.67 18.54
CA ARG A 382 15.75 3.43 19.05
C ARG A 382 14.74 3.22 17.93
N ARG A 383 14.85 3.97 16.83
CA ARG A 383 13.99 3.84 15.64
C ARG A 383 14.16 2.49 14.96
N VAL A 384 15.41 2.09 14.70
CA VAL A 384 15.77 0.79 14.14
C VAL A 384 15.38 -0.35 15.09
N HIS A 385 15.59 -0.22 16.39
CA HIS A 385 15.13 -1.17 17.39
C HIS A 385 13.60 -1.38 17.33
N THR A 386 12.84 -0.29 17.25
CA THR A 386 11.38 -0.33 17.17
C THR A 386 10.88 -1.04 15.91
N GLN A 387 11.50 -0.75 14.76
CA GLN A 387 11.27 -1.51 13.53
C GLN A 387 11.60 -3.00 13.70
N VAL A 388 12.79 -3.34 14.21
CA VAL A 388 13.24 -4.73 14.42
C VAL A 388 12.31 -5.50 15.36
N VAL A 389 11.85 -4.92 16.47
CA VAL A 389 10.93 -5.54 17.44
C VAL A 389 9.57 -5.82 16.80
N ALA A 390 8.98 -4.83 16.13
CA ALA A 390 7.68 -4.96 15.47
C ALA A 390 7.72 -6.00 14.33
N LEU A 391 8.71 -5.90 13.43
CA LEU A 391 8.88 -6.82 12.30
C LEU A 391 9.22 -8.25 12.75
N THR A 392 10.00 -8.41 13.83
CA THR A 392 10.24 -9.71 14.46
C THR A 392 8.93 -10.33 14.98
N SER A 393 8.06 -9.52 15.60
CA SER A 393 6.75 -10.00 16.05
C SER A 393 5.85 -10.44 14.88
N VAL A 394 5.88 -9.75 13.74
CA VAL A 394 5.16 -10.17 12.53
C VAL A 394 5.70 -11.50 11.99
N LEU A 395 7.03 -11.66 11.89
CA LEU A 395 7.66 -12.91 11.43
C LEU A 395 7.35 -14.10 12.36
N GLN A 396 7.39 -13.88 13.68
CA GLN A 396 7.01 -14.88 14.67
C GLN A 396 5.53 -15.26 14.54
N SER A 397 4.64 -14.27 14.39
CA SER A 397 3.19 -14.48 14.24
C SER A 397 2.86 -15.24 12.96
N ALA A 398 3.50 -14.91 11.83
CA ALA A 398 3.35 -15.62 10.57
C ALA A 398 3.85 -17.08 10.65
N SER A 399 4.95 -17.33 11.36
CA SER A 399 5.47 -18.69 11.62
C SER A 399 4.53 -19.53 12.48
N GLN A 400 3.96 -18.93 13.53
CA GLN A 400 2.96 -19.56 14.40
C GLN A 400 1.64 -19.84 13.65
N ARG A 401 1.21 -18.92 12.77
CA ARG A 401 -0.04 -19.01 12.00
C ARG A 401 0.12 -19.59 10.59
N ALA A 402 1.24 -20.24 10.29
CA ALA A 402 1.56 -20.66 8.92
C ALA A 402 0.45 -21.48 8.24
N ASP A 403 -0.09 -22.49 8.94
CA ASP A 403 -1.16 -23.35 8.40
C ASP A 403 -2.52 -22.62 8.34
N ASP A 404 -2.75 -21.63 9.21
CA ASP A 404 -4.00 -20.86 9.27
C ASP A 404 -4.05 -19.79 8.16
N LEU A 405 -2.92 -19.13 7.87
CA LEU A 405 -2.77 -18.17 6.77
C LEU A 405 -3.10 -18.81 5.42
N GLY A 406 -2.62 -20.04 5.17
CA GLY A 406 -2.94 -20.79 3.97
C GLY A 406 -4.43 -21.07 3.81
N LYS A 407 -5.13 -21.45 4.91
CA LYS A 407 -6.58 -21.68 4.92
C LYS A 407 -7.36 -20.38 4.66
N VAL A 408 -7.05 -19.30 5.39
CA VAL A 408 -7.75 -18.02 5.28
C VAL A 408 -7.60 -17.43 3.88
N ARG A 409 -6.40 -17.41 3.32
CA ARG A 409 -6.22 -16.93 1.94
C ARG A 409 -6.95 -17.82 0.93
N SER A 410 -6.84 -19.14 1.04
CA SER A 410 -7.56 -20.07 0.15
C SER A 410 -9.09 -19.90 0.24
N TYR A 411 -9.62 -19.52 1.40
CA TYR A 411 -11.03 -19.13 1.57
C TYR A 411 -11.32 -17.79 0.86
N MET A 412 -10.56 -16.73 1.14
CA MET A 412 -10.76 -15.40 0.56
C MET A 412 -10.64 -15.40 -0.97
N ASP A 413 -9.69 -16.15 -1.53
CA ASP A 413 -9.50 -16.31 -2.97
C ASP A 413 -10.74 -16.94 -3.65
N ARG A 414 -11.45 -17.85 -2.95
CA ARG A 414 -12.73 -18.42 -3.40
C ARG A 414 -13.92 -17.51 -3.15
N GLU A 415 -13.94 -16.78 -2.05
CA GLU A 415 -14.99 -15.81 -1.71
C GLU A 415 -15.03 -14.67 -2.74
N ALA A 416 -13.88 -14.08 -3.06
CA ALA A 416 -13.76 -13.02 -4.06
C ALA A 416 -14.26 -13.49 -5.44
N ALA A 417 -13.85 -14.68 -5.88
CA ALA A 417 -14.26 -15.26 -7.16
C ALA A 417 -15.75 -15.68 -7.16
N GLY A 418 -16.24 -16.28 -6.08
CA GLY A 418 -17.61 -16.79 -5.95
C GLY A 418 -18.69 -15.70 -5.87
N ASN A 419 -18.28 -14.46 -5.59
CA ASN A 419 -19.13 -13.28 -5.59
C ASN A 419 -19.32 -12.65 -7.00
N ALA A 420 -18.69 -13.17 -8.06
CA ALA A 420 -18.95 -12.70 -9.42
C ALA A 420 -20.46 -12.73 -9.76
N CYS A 421 -20.96 -11.67 -10.43
CA CYS A 421 -22.38 -11.44 -10.72
C CYS A 421 -23.31 -11.29 -9.48
N ARG A 422 -22.80 -11.25 -8.24
CA ARG A 422 -23.62 -11.44 -7.01
C ARG A 422 -23.41 -10.36 -5.95
N GLY A 423 -24.52 -9.95 -5.34
CA GLY A 423 -24.52 -8.96 -4.26
C GLY A 423 -24.03 -7.58 -4.71
N GLU A 424 -23.51 -6.81 -3.76
CA GLU A 424 -23.00 -5.47 -3.99
C GLU A 424 -21.47 -5.37 -3.87
N MET A 425 -20.96 -4.21 -4.27
CA MET A 425 -19.61 -3.73 -4.03
C MET A 425 -19.65 -2.25 -3.67
N VAL A 426 -18.77 -1.83 -2.77
CA VAL A 426 -18.61 -0.44 -2.37
C VAL A 426 -17.58 0.19 -3.32
N THR A 427 -17.98 1.17 -4.15
CA THR A 427 -17.06 1.84 -5.08
C THR A 427 -16.42 3.09 -4.46
N SER A 428 -17.03 3.67 -3.43
CA SER A 428 -16.44 4.73 -2.62
C SER A 428 -16.79 4.55 -1.14
N ALA A 429 -15.79 4.68 -0.26
CA ALA A 429 -15.91 4.52 1.18
C ALA A 429 -15.15 5.64 1.93
N GLY A 430 -15.80 6.20 2.96
CA GLY A 430 -15.23 7.21 3.84
C GLY A 430 -14.93 6.67 5.23
N PRO A 431 -14.08 7.36 6.02
CA PRO A 431 -13.90 7.07 7.43
C PRO A 431 -15.16 7.41 8.24
N THR A 432 -15.24 6.88 9.45
CA THR A 432 -16.28 7.22 10.44
C THR A 432 -15.78 8.32 11.38
N PRO A 433 -16.41 9.51 11.40
CA PRO A 433 -16.06 10.56 12.35
C PRO A 433 -16.38 10.17 13.80
N GLN A 434 -15.43 10.42 14.69
CA GLN A 434 -15.47 10.14 16.12
C GLN A 434 -14.79 11.32 16.86
N ARG A 435 -14.80 11.34 18.20
CA ARG A 435 -13.93 12.22 18.99
C ARG A 435 -13.05 11.38 19.90
N ARG A 436 -11.79 11.78 20.09
CA ARG A 436 -10.81 10.99 20.86
C ARG A 436 -9.81 11.89 21.58
N ALA A 437 -9.48 11.55 22.82
CA ALA A 437 -8.31 12.08 23.51
C ALA A 437 -7.03 11.47 22.90
N LEU A 438 -6.21 12.29 22.27
CA LEU A 438 -4.92 11.91 21.69
C LEU A 438 -3.78 12.45 22.55
N VAL A 439 -2.84 11.59 22.95
CA VAL A 439 -1.70 11.98 23.79
C VAL A 439 -0.50 12.36 22.92
N MET A 440 -0.10 13.62 23.01
CA MET A 440 1.12 14.17 22.42
C MET A 440 2.12 14.52 23.53
N LEU A 441 3.25 15.12 23.17
CA LEU A 441 4.23 15.68 24.11
C LEU A 441 4.13 17.21 24.12
N ASP A 442 4.23 17.80 25.30
CA ASP A 442 4.49 19.23 25.46
C ASP A 442 5.91 19.57 24.96
N PRO A 443 6.08 20.62 24.12
CA PRO A 443 7.35 20.90 23.45
C PRO A 443 8.44 21.48 24.35
N ALA A 444 8.08 22.02 25.52
CA ALA A 444 9.02 22.66 26.45
C ALA A 444 9.40 21.75 27.64
N THR A 445 8.50 20.87 28.06
CA THR A 445 8.67 20.02 29.26
C THR A 445 8.80 18.53 28.96
N GLY A 446 8.52 18.10 27.72
CA GLY A 446 8.47 16.68 27.35
C GLY A 446 7.36 15.89 28.05
N ALA A 447 6.46 16.55 28.79
CA ALA A 447 5.36 15.91 29.51
C ALA A 447 4.28 15.40 28.56
N ASP A 448 3.52 14.39 29.00
CA ASP A 448 2.37 13.89 28.25
C ASP A 448 1.23 14.93 28.25
N ARG A 449 0.81 15.39 27.08
CA ARG A 449 -0.28 16.35 26.88
C ARG A 449 -1.43 15.69 26.13
N SER A 450 -2.56 15.50 26.82
CA SER A 450 -3.80 15.00 26.21
C SER A 450 -4.54 16.12 25.48
N ILE A 451 -5.02 15.83 24.27
CA ILE A 451 -5.70 16.78 23.38
C ILE A 451 -6.94 16.10 22.80
N ASP A 452 -8.12 16.64 23.04
CA ASP A 452 -9.36 16.12 22.44
C ASP A 452 -9.46 16.55 20.98
N VAL A 453 -9.36 15.57 20.08
CA VAL A 453 -9.40 15.79 18.62
C VAL A 453 -10.64 15.18 18.00
N ASP A 454 -11.11 15.81 16.92
CA ASP A 454 -12.04 15.19 15.99
C ASP A 454 -11.27 14.18 15.15
N TRP A 455 -11.71 12.92 15.19
CA TRP A 455 -10.97 11.76 14.72
C TRP A 455 -11.73 11.02 13.63
N ASN A 456 -11.23 11.03 12.40
CA ASN A 456 -11.74 10.22 11.31
C ASN A 456 -11.17 8.80 11.40
N SER A 457 -11.94 7.86 11.96
CA SER A 457 -11.54 6.47 12.09
C SER A 457 -11.71 5.70 10.77
N ALA A 458 -10.67 4.99 10.35
CA ALA A 458 -10.72 4.10 9.19
C ALA A 458 -11.01 2.63 9.56
N LEU A 459 -11.19 2.32 10.86
CA LEU A 459 -11.46 0.96 11.32
C LEU A 459 -12.89 0.50 11.03
N GLU A 460 -13.82 1.45 10.96
CA GLU A 460 -15.20 1.25 10.51
C GLU A 460 -15.44 2.17 9.31
N LEU A 461 -15.61 1.58 8.13
CA LEU A 461 -15.77 2.33 6.88
C LEU A 461 -17.25 2.57 6.59
N ARG A 462 -17.60 3.82 6.29
CA ARG A 462 -18.91 4.21 5.77
C ARG A 462 -18.95 4.02 4.26
N PRO A 463 -19.82 3.17 3.70
CA PRO A 463 -20.12 3.21 2.26
C PRO A 463 -20.65 4.60 1.88
N LEU A 464 -20.03 5.21 0.87
CA LEU A 464 -20.50 6.46 0.27
C LEU A 464 -21.17 6.21 -1.09
N LYS A 465 -20.75 5.15 -1.79
CA LYS A 465 -21.37 4.69 -3.05
C LYS A 465 -21.27 3.18 -3.16
N THR A 466 -22.39 2.53 -3.45
CA THR A 466 -22.47 1.09 -3.76
C THR A 466 -22.99 0.85 -5.17
N ARG A 467 -22.70 -0.33 -5.72
CA ARG A 467 -23.24 -0.85 -6.98
C ARG A 467 -23.45 -2.35 -6.87
N GLY A 468 -24.36 -2.90 -7.67
CA GLY A 468 -24.41 -4.34 -7.93
C GLY A 468 -23.09 -4.84 -8.54
N ARG A 469 -22.63 -6.01 -8.11
CA ARG A 469 -21.35 -6.58 -8.55
C ARG A 469 -21.47 -7.22 -9.93
N PRO A 470 -20.68 -6.79 -10.94
CA PRO A 470 -20.75 -7.36 -12.29
C PRO A 470 -20.14 -8.79 -12.34
N CYS A 471 -20.33 -9.46 -13.46
CA CYS A 471 -19.65 -10.72 -13.79
C CYS A 471 -18.19 -10.49 -14.19
N GLY A 472 -17.89 -9.32 -14.77
CA GLY A 472 -16.58 -8.89 -15.22
C GLY A 472 -16.66 -7.53 -15.91
N TYR A 473 -15.55 -7.10 -16.50
CA TYR A 473 -15.45 -5.87 -17.29
C TYR A 473 -15.02 -6.21 -18.71
N TRP A 474 -15.67 -5.60 -19.69
CA TRP A 474 -15.18 -5.57 -21.07
C TRP A 474 -14.28 -4.33 -21.25
N LEU A 475 -13.18 -4.49 -21.98
CA LEU A 475 -12.27 -3.41 -22.36
C LEU A 475 -12.03 -3.44 -23.88
N ALA A 476 -12.04 -2.27 -24.52
CA ALA A 476 -11.76 -2.15 -25.95
C ALA A 476 -10.34 -2.61 -26.31
N ALA A 477 -10.15 -3.06 -27.56
CA ALA A 477 -8.86 -3.58 -28.05
C ALA A 477 -7.69 -2.57 -27.92
N ALA A 478 -7.99 -1.27 -27.94
CA ALA A 478 -7.01 -0.19 -27.76
C ALA A 478 -6.56 0.03 -26.31
N ALA A 479 -7.23 -0.55 -25.31
CA ALA A 479 -6.93 -0.35 -23.88
C ALA A 479 -5.72 -1.20 -23.41
N THR A 480 -4.65 -1.32 -24.22
CA THR A 480 -3.51 -2.19 -23.93
C THR A 480 -2.84 -1.83 -22.61
N GLN A 481 -2.64 -0.54 -22.34
CA GLN A 481 -2.00 -0.08 -21.10
C GLN A 481 -2.79 -0.50 -19.85
N ALA A 482 -4.12 -0.50 -19.90
CA ALA A 482 -4.95 -1.03 -18.82
C ALA A 482 -4.74 -2.54 -18.62
N VAL A 483 -4.67 -3.31 -19.72
CA VAL A 483 -4.43 -4.76 -19.69
C VAL A 483 -3.02 -5.08 -19.18
N GLU A 484 -1.99 -4.37 -19.64
CA GLU A 484 -0.61 -4.47 -19.14
C GLU A 484 -0.53 -4.23 -17.63
N ARG A 485 -1.23 -3.21 -17.13
CA ARG A 485 -1.30 -2.89 -15.69
C ARG A 485 -2.00 -3.99 -14.91
N LEU A 486 -3.14 -4.49 -15.39
CA LEU A 486 -3.84 -5.62 -14.79
C LEU A 486 -2.94 -6.87 -14.74
N GLN A 487 -2.22 -7.21 -15.82
CA GLN A 487 -1.25 -8.33 -15.83
C GLN A 487 -0.02 -8.10 -14.91
N GLN A 488 0.43 -6.86 -14.74
CA GLN A 488 1.47 -6.50 -13.76
C GLN A 488 0.96 -6.65 -12.31
N LEU A 489 -0.31 -6.34 -12.06
CA LEU A 489 -1.03 -6.62 -10.81
C LEU A 489 -1.39 -8.11 -10.63
N GLY A 490 -1.17 -8.97 -11.62
CA GLY A 490 -1.49 -10.40 -11.57
C GLY A 490 -2.95 -10.76 -11.84
N VAL A 491 -3.75 -9.80 -12.29
CA VAL A 491 -5.15 -10.02 -12.69
C VAL A 491 -5.18 -10.86 -13.96
N GLN A 492 -6.02 -11.89 -13.97
CA GLN A 492 -6.32 -12.65 -15.17
C GLN A 492 -7.13 -11.78 -16.14
N VAL A 493 -6.62 -11.66 -17.36
CA VAL A 493 -7.31 -11.01 -18.48
C VAL A 493 -7.48 -12.03 -19.61
N MET A 494 -8.65 -12.04 -20.23
CA MET A 494 -9.00 -12.88 -21.36
C MET A 494 -9.08 -12.02 -22.62
N ARG A 495 -8.72 -12.57 -23.78
CA ARG A 495 -8.93 -11.97 -25.08
C ARG A 495 -10.23 -12.53 -25.70
N VAL A 496 -11.01 -11.66 -26.33
CA VAL A 496 -12.21 -12.04 -27.10
C VAL A 496 -11.75 -12.62 -28.44
N ALA A 497 -11.96 -13.92 -28.63
CA ALA A 497 -11.43 -14.67 -29.77
C ALA A 497 -12.33 -14.62 -31.01
N GLU A 498 -13.64 -14.46 -30.82
CA GLU A 498 -14.64 -14.31 -31.89
C GLU A 498 -15.57 -13.14 -31.54
N PRO A 499 -16.07 -12.37 -32.52
CA PRO A 499 -16.99 -11.27 -32.25
C PRO A 499 -18.31 -11.81 -31.71
N GLY A 500 -18.89 -11.11 -30.73
CA GLY A 500 -20.15 -11.49 -30.11
C GLY A 500 -20.82 -10.30 -29.43
N ALA A 501 -21.81 -10.58 -28.58
CA ALA A 501 -22.46 -9.58 -27.77
C ALA A 501 -22.89 -10.15 -26.42
N VAL A 502 -22.93 -9.31 -25.38
CA VAL A 502 -23.27 -9.71 -24.00
C VAL A 502 -24.20 -8.70 -23.32
N LEU A 503 -24.94 -9.13 -22.29
CA LEU A 503 -25.71 -8.22 -21.46
C LEU A 503 -24.78 -7.45 -20.52
N GLY A 504 -24.84 -6.12 -20.57
CA GLY A 504 -23.95 -5.26 -19.80
C GLY A 504 -24.53 -3.89 -19.48
N GLU A 505 -23.71 -3.07 -18.84
CA GLU A 505 -24.03 -1.73 -18.38
C GLU A 505 -22.88 -0.80 -18.77
N SER A 506 -23.15 0.11 -19.71
CA SER A 506 -22.20 1.13 -20.17
C SER A 506 -22.29 2.38 -19.29
N TYR A 507 -21.22 3.18 -19.29
CA TYR A 507 -21.13 4.39 -18.49
C TYR A 507 -21.60 5.62 -19.27
N ARG A 508 -22.68 6.27 -18.82
CA ARG A 508 -23.10 7.58 -19.29
C ARG A 508 -22.65 8.64 -18.30
N GLU A 509 -21.71 9.48 -18.72
CA GLU A 509 -21.24 10.63 -17.94
C GLU A 509 -22.40 11.58 -17.57
N THR A 510 -22.45 12.01 -16.31
CA THR A 510 -23.43 12.98 -15.79
C THR A 510 -22.78 14.27 -15.28
N ALA A 511 -21.53 14.19 -14.84
CA ALA A 511 -20.69 15.34 -14.48
C ALA A 511 -19.21 15.01 -14.74
N ARG A 512 -18.39 16.05 -14.88
CA ARG A 512 -16.93 15.96 -15.06
C ARG A 512 -16.24 17.10 -14.33
N THR A 513 -15.16 16.79 -13.63
CA THR A 513 -14.24 17.76 -13.04
C THR A 513 -12.79 17.34 -13.35
N SER A 514 -11.88 18.31 -13.25
CA SER A 514 -10.43 18.07 -13.34
C SER A 514 -9.79 18.59 -12.07
N GLY A 515 -8.82 17.86 -11.52
CA GLY A 515 -8.18 18.22 -10.25
C GLY A 515 -7.05 17.28 -9.90
N GLU A 516 -6.43 17.48 -8.75
CA GLU A 516 -5.36 16.61 -8.25
C GLU A 516 -5.95 15.40 -7.51
N ARG A 517 -5.20 14.29 -7.45
CA ARG A 517 -5.50 13.22 -6.49
C ARG A 517 -5.24 13.74 -5.08
N SER A 518 -6.06 13.35 -4.11
CA SER A 518 -5.93 13.81 -2.73
C SER A 518 -6.20 12.74 -1.69
N ASP A 519 -5.52 12.87 -0.56
CA ASP A 519 -5.70 12.05 0.63
C ASP A 519 -5.88 12.92 1.89
N VAL A 520 -5.69 12.32 3.08
CA VAL A 520 -5.76 13.01 4.38
C VAL A 520 -4.81 14.20 4.48
N ARG A 521 -3.60 14.12 3.90
CA ARG A 521 -2.60 15.20 3.95
C ARG A 521 -2.97 16.35 3.03
N GLY A 522 -3.66 16.11 1.92
CA GLY A 522 -3.97 17.11 0.89
C GLY A 522 -3.76 16.54 -0.52
N ALA A 523 -3.28 17.38 -1.44
CA ALA A 523 -2.89 16.94 -2.78
C ALA A 523 -1.73 15.92 -2.73
N ILE A 524 -1.80 14.90 -3.58
CA ILE A 524 -0.78 13.87 -3.74
C ILE A 524 0.22 14.32 -4.81
N ALA A 525 1.52 14.18 -4.52
CA ALA A 525 2.59 14.39 -5.50
C ALA A 525 2.52 13.29 -6.58
N ASP A 526 2.15 13.68 -7.80
CA ASP A 526 1.82 12.78 -8.90
C ASP A 526 2.13 13.45 -10.27
N ALA A 527 2.15 12.66 -11.35
CA ALA A 527 2.61 13.10 -12.67
C ALA A 527 1.68 14.07 -13.40
N ALA A 528 0.37 14.04 -13.12
CA ALA A 528 -0.63 14.89 -13.81
C ALA A 528 -1.96 14.97 -13.03
N PRO A 529 -2.73 16.06 -13.19
CA PRO A 529 -4.12 16.14 -12.72
C PRO A 529 -4.99 15.04 -13.33
N ILE A 530 -5.94 14.51 -12.56
CA ILE A 530 -6.91 13.49 -12.96
C ILE A 530 -8.21 14.08 -13.51
N VAL A 531 -8.98 13.26 -14.24
CA VAL A 531 -10.35 13.57 -14.66
C VAL A 531 -11.32 12.79 -13.76
N GLN A 532 -11.98 13.45 -12.81
CA GLN A 532 -13.07 12.82 -12.08
C GLN A 532 -14.36 12.95 -12.89
N VAL A 533 -15.17 11.90 -12.90
CA VAL A 533 -16.50 11.90 -13.54
C VAL A 533 -17.53 11.35 -12.57
N GLU A 534 -18.78 11.76 -12.75
CA GLU A 534 -19.92 11.00 -12.27
C GLU A 534 -20.53 10.24 -13.45
N VAL A 535 -20.97 9.00 -13.20
CA VAL A 535 -21.57 8.15 -14.23
C VAL A 535 -22.89 7.53 -13.78
N ALA A 536 -23.90 7.64 -14.65
CA ALA A 536 -25.09 6.80 -14.64
C ALA A 536 -24.82 5.51 -15.43
N LEU A 537 -25.46 4.42 -15.02
CA LEU A 537 -25.37 3.13 -15.69
C LEU A 537 -26.47 3.00 -16.74
N ALA A 538 -26.11 2.67 -17.97
CA ALA A 538 -27.03 2.39 -19.07
C ALA A 538 -26.99 0.90 -19.41
N ARG A 539 -28.00 0.14 -18.97
CA ARG A 539 -28.11 -1.30 -19.22
C ARG A 539 -28.54 -1.57 -20.66
N GLY A 540 -27.89 -2.51 -21.32
CA GLY A 540 -28.17 -2.88 -22.70
C GLY A 540 -27.34 -4.07 -23.17
N VAL A 541 -27.39 -4.33 -24.47
CA VAL A 541 -26.47 -5.26 -25.13
C VAL A 541 -25.19 -4.51 -25.47
N LEU A 542 -24.04 -5.10 -25.15
CA LEU A 542 -22.71 -4.62 -25.51
C LEU A 542 -22.17 -5.51 -26.64
N ASP A 543 -21.75 -4.90 -27.74
CA ASP A 543 -20.93 -5.60 -28.75
C ASP A 543 -19.54 -5.86 -28.20
N THR A 544 -19.00 -7.05 -28.45
CA THR A 544 -17.67 -7.48 -27.98
C THR A 544 -16.84 -7.92 -29.18
N PRO A 545 -16.09 -7.01 -29.83
CA PRO A 545 -15.32 -7.31 -31.04
C PRO A 545 -14.17 -8.28 -30.79
N MET A 546 -13.82 -9.07 -31.81
CA MET A 546 -12.59 -9.87 -31.81
C MET A 546 -11.38 -9.00 -31.47
N GLY A 547 -10.49 -9.50 -30.60
CA GLY A 547 -9.30 -8.80 -30.15
C GLY A 547 -9.51 -7.76 -29.04
N SER A 548 -10.75 -7.49 -28.63
CA SER A 548 -11.04 -6.81 -27.36
C SER A 548 -10.80 -7.74 -26.16
N TYR A 549 -10.97 -7.23 -24.94
CA TYR A 549 -10.61 -7.96 -23.72
C TYR A 549 -11.78 -8.12 -22.74
N TYR A 550 -11.73 -9.18 -21.95
CA TYR A 550 -12.63 -9.43 -20.84
C TYR A 550 -11.85 -9.72 -19.55
N VAL A 551 -12.18 -9.00 -18.48
CA VAL A 551 -11.59 -9.14 -17.15
C VAL A 551 -12.66 -9.75 -16.23
N PRO A 552 -12.65 -11.08 -16.01
CA PRO A 552 -13.66 -11.73 -15.16
C PRO A 552 -13.53 -11.26 -13.70
N LEU A 553 -14.65 -11.14 -12.98
CA LEU A 553 -14.65 -11.08 -11.51
C LEU A 553 -14.67 -12.47 -10.85
N SER A 554 -14.76 -13.56 -11.62
CA SER A 554 -14.62 -14.93 -11.13
C SER A 554 -13.14 -15.32 -10.88
N GLN A 555 -12.39 -14.45 -10.19
CA GLN A 555 -10.97 -14.62 -9.88
C GLN A 555 -10.61 -14.05 -8.49
N PRO A 556 -9.52 -14.51 -7.84
CA PRO A 556 -9.14 -14.06 -6.49
C PRO A 556 -8.96 -12.55 -6.33
N LEU A 557 -8.49 -11.87 -7.37
CA LEU A 557 -8.20 -10.42 -7.37
C LEU A 557 -9.42 -9.55 -7.74
N ALA A 558 -10.64 -10.11 -7.71
CA ALA A 558 -11.86 -9.40 -8.12
C ALA A 558 -12.01 -8.00 -7.52
N ASN A 559 -11.73 -7.85 -6.22
CA ASN A 559 -11.86 -6.56 -5.51
C ASN A 559 -10.83 -5.51 -5.96
N LEU A 560 -9.64 -5.94 -6.42
CA LEU A 560 -8.64 -5.06 -7.04
C LEU A 560 -9.07 -4.62 -8.44
N VAL A 561 -9.72 -5.51 -9.22
CA VAL A 561 -10.29 -5.17 -10.54
C VAL A 561 -11.38 -4.10 -10.40
N VAL A 562 -12.26 -4.22 -9.40
CA VAL A 562 -13.27 -3.19 -9.09
C VAL A 562 -12.61 -1.84 -8.78
N ALA A 563 -11.55 -1.83 -7.96
CA ALA A 563 -10.83 -0.60 -7.62
C ALA A 563 -10.16 0.08 -8.85
N ALA A 564 -9.71 -0.71 -9.84
CA ALA A 564 -9.10 -0.19 -11.06
C ALA A 564 -10.14 0.30 -12.09
N LEU A 565 -11.26 -0.41 -12.29
CA LEU A 565 -12.11 -0.24 -13.49
C LEU A 565 -13.45 0.48 -13.26
N GLU A 566 -13.86 0.74 -12.02
CA GLU A 566 -15.02 1.62 -11.74
C GLU A 566 -14.59 3.10 -11.91
N PRO A 567 -15.08 3.82 -12.94
CA PRO A 567 -14.41 5.02 -13.47
C PRO A 567 -14.54 6.25 -12.57
N ASP A 568 -15.64 6.38 -11.83
CA ASP A 568 -15.99 7.50 -10.97
C ASP A 568 -15.34 7.40 -9.57
N THR A 569 -14.06 7.01 -9.54
CA THR A 569 -13.19 7.09 -8.36
C THR A 569 -11.87 7.76 -8.77
N GLN A 570 -11.26 8.54 -7.88
CA GLN A 570 -10.01 9.27 -8.19
C GLN A 570 -8.80 8.36 -8.50
N ASN A 571 -8.90 7.08 -8.15
CA ASN A 571 -7.86 6.07 -8.32
C ASN A 571 -8.14 5.12 -9.48
N SER A 572 -9.27 5.29 -10.20
CA SER A 572 -9.61 4.49 -11.35
C SER A 572 -8.63 4.69 -12.51
N PHE A 573 -8.51 3.69 -13.37
CA PHE A 573 -7.72 3.75 -14.59
C PHE A 573 -8.27 4.80 -15.57
N PHE A 574 -9.59 5.00 -15.61
CA PHE A 574 -10.19 6.06 -16.41
C PHE A 574 -9.78 7.46 -15.91
N ALA A 575 -9.95 7.73 -14.61
CA ALA A 575 -9.62 9.04 -14.03
C ALA A 575 -8.12 9.39 -14.18
N ASN A 576 -7.28 8.36 -14.20
CA ASN A 576 -5.84 8.44 -14.34
C ASN A 576 -5.30 8.35 -15.78
N ARG A 577 -6.19 8.30 -16.78
CA ARG A 577 -5.89 8.16 -18.23
C ARG A 577 -5.00 6.96 -18.57
N VAL A 578 -5.28 5.84 -17.89
CA VAL A 578 -4.86 4.48 -18.26
C VAL A 578 -5.93 3.79 -19.13
N VAL A 579 -7.17 4.31 -19.10
CA VAL A 579 -8.23 4.07 -20.09
C VAL A 579 -8.71 5.45 -20.59
N ASP A 580 -8.55 5.74 -21.87
CA ASP A 580 -8.73 7.11 -22.40
C ASP A 580 -10.19 7.60 -22.49
N ALA A 581 -11.15 6.68 -22.59
CA ALA A 581 -12.55 6.98 -22.83
C ALA A 581 -13.49 6.05 -22.06
N LEU A 582 -14.61 6.57 -21.56
CA LEU A 582 -15.65 5.77 -20.87
C LEU A 582 -16.24 4.69 -21.78
N GLN A 583 -16.26 4.92 -23.10
CA GLN A 583 -16.73 3.97 -24.10
C GLN A 583 -15.72 2.82 -24.34
N SER A 584 -14.47 2.96 -23.90
CA SER A 584 -13.45 1.91 -23.99
C SER A 584 -13.55 0.87 -22.86
N GLN A 585 -14.51 1.01 -21.94
CA GLN A 585 -14.76 0.05 -20.87
C GLN A 585 -16.25 -0.07 -20.52
N ALA A 586 -16.71 -1.26 -20.15
CA ALA A 586 -18.09 -1.48 -19.72
C ALA A 586 -18.21 -2.64 -18.72
N ARG A 587 -19.28 -2.65 -17.92
CA ARG A 587 -19.56 -3.72 -16.95
C ARG A 587 -20.40 -4.81 -17.61
N VAL A 588 -19.96 -6.06 -17.52
CA VAL A 588 -20.70 -7.23 -18.02
C VAL A 588 -21.54 -7.80 -16.87
N VAL A 589 -22.86 -7.92 -17.05
CA VAL A 589 -23.81 -8.25 -15.97
C VAL A 589 -24.65 -9.51 -16.24
N GLY A 590 -24.43 -10.18 -17.37
CA GLY A 590 -24.80 -11.58 -17.60
C GLY A 590 -23.55 -12.46 -17.65
N GLU A 591 -23.72 -13.78 -17.58
CA GLU A 591 -22.61 -14.71 -17.83
C GLU A 591 -22.07 -14.54 -19.27
N PRO A 592 -20.75 -14.50 -19.47
CA PRO A 592 -20.16 -14.18 -20.77
C PRO A 592 -20.30 -15.37 -21.75
N THR A 593 -21.21 -15.23 -22.71
CA THR A 593 -21.38 -16.14 -23.86
C THR A 593 -20.31 -15.98 -24.95
N MET A 594 -19.30 -15.14 -24.71
CA MET A 594 -18.17 -14.89 -25.61
C MET A 594 -17.24 -16.09 -25.71
N ARG A 595 -16.64 -16.32 -26.89
CA ARG A 595 -15.45 -17.17 -26.98
C ARG A 595 -14.24 -16.41 -26.46
N LEU A 596 -13.60 -16.95 -25.44
CA LEU A 596 -12.51 -16.31 -24.70
C LEU A 596 -11.26 -17.18 -24.69
N GLU A 597 -10.10 -16.55 -24.86
CA GLU A 597 -8.77 -17.19 -24.76
C GLU A 597 -7.95 -16.51 -23.66
N PRO A 598 -7.19 -17.25 -22.81
CA PRO A 598 -6.33 -16.63 -21.80
C PRO A 598 -5.24 -15.78 -22.47
N LEU A 599 -5.10 -14.51 -22.05
CA LEU A 599 -4.02 -13.67 -22.53
C LEU A 599 -2.74 -13.99 -21.74
N PRO A 600 -1.64 -14.46 -22.37
CA PRO A 600 -0.41 -14.80 -21.65
C PRO A 600 0.19 -13.58 -20.93
N ALA A 601 0.80 -13.79 -19.77
CA ALA A 601 1.38 -12.71 -18.98
C ALA A 601 2.57 -12.06 -19.72
N GLY A 602 2.48 -10.77 -20.04
CA GLY A 602 3.51 -10.05 -20.79
C GLY A 602 3.46 -10.29 -22.31
N SER A 603 2.27 -10.54 -22.87
CA SER A 603 2.06 -10.68 -24.32
C SER A 603 1.64 -9.37 -25.02
N LEU A 604 1.93 -8.22 -24.40
CA LEU A 604 1.70 -6.86 -24.88
C LEU A 604 2.98 -6.05 -24.63
#